data_AF-A0A3D3AE92-F1
#
_entry.id   AF-A0A3D3AE92-F1
#
_cell.length_a   1.000
_cell.length_b   1.000
_cell.length_c   1.000
_cell.angle_alpha   90.00
_cell.angle_beta   90.00
_cell.angle_gamma   90.00
#
_symmetry.space_group_name_H-M   'P 1'
#
loop_
_entity.id
_entity.type
_entity.pdbx_description
1 polymer ?
#
loop_
_entity_poly.entity_id
_entity_poly.type
_entity_poly.pdbx_seq_one_letter_code
_entity_poly.pdbx_strand_id
1 'polypeptide(L)' 'GLRGGGLLSHVMVYSVPTYHKLLFLTDGGMVTNPDLTQKVQIINNAVKVTKA' A
#
# COMPACT_ATOMS: atom_id res chain seq x y z
N GLY A 1 -13.21 -3.34 -17.55
CA GLY A 1 -12.94 -2.07 -16.82
C GLY A 1 -11.53 -2.07 -16.27
N LEU A 2 -10.97 -0.91 -15.93
CA LEU A 2 -9.54 -0.72 -15.62
C LEU A 2 -9.10 -1.16 -14.20
N ARG A 3 -10.01 -1.24 -13.23
CA ARG A 3 -9.70 -1.51 -11.80
C ARG A 3 -9.39 -2.97 -11.46
N GLY A 4 -9.77 -3.92 -12.33
CA GLY A 4 -9.85 -5.33 -11.93
C GLY A 4 -10.81 -5.54 -10.74
N GLY A 5 -10.69 -6.69 -10.05
CA GLY A 5 -11.58 -7.07 -8.94
C GLY A 5 -11.11 -6.64 -7.53
N GLY A 6 -9.88 -6.13 -7.40
CA GLY A 6 -9.29 -5.79 -6.11
C GLY A 6 -9.69 -4.42 -5.57
N LEU A 7 -9.48 -4.23 -4.26
CA LEU A 7 -9.46 -2.91 -3.63
C LEU A 7 -8.23 -2.15 -4.15
N LEU A 8 -8.41 -0.90 -4.57
CA LEU A 8 -7.28 -0.01 -4.83
C LEU A 8 -6.77 0.53 -3.49
N SER A 9 -5.46 0.66 -3.33
CA SER A 9 -4.80 1.29 -2.18
C SER A 9 -3.58 2.11 -2.62
N HIS A 10 -3.25 3.19 -1.92
CA HIS A 10 -2.07 4.01 -2.22
C HIS A 10 -0.81 3.46 -1.53
N VAL A 11 0.29 3.27 -2.27
CA VAL A 11 1.58 2.84 -1.70
C VAL A 11 2.65 3.89 -2.02
N MET A 12 3.35 4.37 -1.00
CA MET A 12 4.44 5.33 -1.09
C MET A 12 5.77 4.66 -0.75
N VAL A 13 6.83 5.10 -1.41
CA VAL A 13 8.21 4.65 -1.15
C VAL A 13 9.04 5.86 -0.75
N TYR A 14 9.60 5.83 0.44
CA TYR A 14 10.43 6.90 0.97
C TYR A 14 11.89 6.48 1.03
N SER A 15 12.76 7.39 0.59
CA SER A 15 14.18 7.39 0.92
C SER A 15 14.40 8.43 2.01
N VAL A 16 14.62 7.99 3.24
CA VAL A 16 14.83 8.87 4.39
C VAL A 16 16.32 8.91 4.72
N PRO A 17 16.97 10.09 4.79
CA PRO A 17 18.43 10.18 4.97
C PRO A 17 18.98 9.45 6.20
N THR A 18 18.17 9.34 7.26
CA THR A 18 18.55 8.71 8.54
C THR A 18 18.15 7.23 8.63
N TYR A 19 17.63 6.64 7.56
CA TYR A 19 17.21 5.24 7.53
C TYR A 19 17.91 4.46 6.42
N HIS A 20 18.52 3.33 6.78
CA HIS A 20 19.43 2.57 5.92
C HIS A 20 18.76 1.81 4.76
N LYS A 21 17.44 1.89 4.60
CA LYS A 21 16.64 1.16 3.61
C LYS A 21 15.51 2.05 3.06
N LEU A 22 14.84 1.59 2.00
CA LEU A 22 13.58 2.20 1.57
C LEU A 22 12.46 1.88 2.57
N LEU A 23 11.62 2.87 2.85
CA LEU A 23 10.43 2.72 3.69
C LEU A 23 9.18 2.71 2.81
N PHE A 24 8.37 1.66 2.93
CA PHE A 24 7.08 1.56 2.24
C PHE A 24 5.96 1.90 3.20
N LEU A 25 5.05 2.78 2.78
CA LEU A 25 3.90 3.20 3.56
C LEU A 25 2.62 3.06 2.73
N THR A 26 1.55 2.59 3.36
CA THR A 26 0.21 2.47 2.77
C THR A 26 -0.82 2.68 3.89
N ASP A 27 -2.05 3.09 3.66
CA ASP A 27 -2.65 3.71 2.48
C ASP A 27 -2.79 5.20 2.79
N GLY A 28 -2.12 6.09 2.05
CA GLY A 28 -2.00 7.53 2.35
C GLY A 28 -3.30 8.36 2.28
N GLY A 29 -4.41 7.80 2.74
CA GLY A 29 -5.73 8.42 2.82
C GLY A 29 -6.74 7.93 1.78
N MET A 30 -6.38 7.00 0.88
CA MET A 30 -7.29 6.59 -0.18
C MET A 30 -8.44 5.72 0.34
N VAL A 31 -8.16 4.83 1.30
CA VAL A 31 -9.18 4.12 2.08
C VAL A 31 -9.21 4.70 3.50
N THR A 32 -10.19 5.55 3.79
CA THR A 32 -10.23 6.39 5.02
C THR A 32 -10.40 5.58 6.31
N ASN A 33 -11.27 4.57 6.34
CA ASN A 33 -11.52 3.76 7.52
C ASN A 33 -11.65 2.28 7.14
N PRO A 34 -10.53 1.61 6.83
CA PRO A 34 -10.56 0.25 6.32
C PRO A 34 -11.02 -0.72 7.41
N ASP A 35 -11.95 -1.59 7.05
CA ASP A 35 -12.29 -2.76 7.85
C ASP A 35 -11.16 -3.81 7.81
N LEU A 36 -11.33 -4.91 8.56
CA LEU A 36 -10.31 -5.97 8.63
C LEU A 36 -9.99 -6.57 7.25
N THR A 37 -11.01 -6.84 6.44
CA THR A 37 -10.86 -7.44 5.11
C THR A 37 -10.13 -6.48 4.16
N GLN A 38 -10.46 -5.19 4.22
CA GLN A 38 -9.81 -4.15 3.44
C GLN A 38 -8.35 -3.96 3.85
N LYS A 39 -8.03 -4.00 5.15
CA LYS A 39 -6.63 -3.96 5.62
C LYS A 39 -5.81 -5.12 5.06
N VAL A 40 -6.37 -6.33 5.01
CA VAL A 40 -5.71 -7.49 4.37
C VAL A 40 -5.43 -7.22 2.89
N GLN A 41 -6.39 -6.65 2.16
CA GLN A 41 -6.20 -6.31 0.75
C GLN A 41 -5.14 -5.21 0.55
N ILE A 42 -5.14 -4.18 1.39
CA ILE A 42 -4.13 -3.10 1.39
C ILE A 42 -2.72 -3.68 1.59
N ILE A 43 -2.53 -4.56 2.57
CA ILE A 43 -1.24 -5.23 2.82
C ILE A 43 -0.82 -6.06 1.61
N ASN A 44 -1.74 -6.84 1.03
CA ASN A 44 -1.45 -7.66 -0.14
C ASN A 44 -1.05 -6.82 -1.36
N ASN A 45 -1.66 -5.64 -1.55
CA ASN A 45 -1.26 -4.71 -2.59
C ASN A 45 0.13 -4.14 -2.34
N ALA A 46 0.46 -3.74 -1.11
CA ALA A 46 1.79 -3.26 -0.75
C ALA A 46 2.88 -4.33 -0.99
N VAL A 47 2.61 -5.59 -0.61
CA VAL A 47 3.53 -6.72 -0.86
C VAL A 47 3.73 -6.99 -2.36
N LYS A 48 2.72 -6.77 -3.19
CA LYS A 48 2.89 -6.88 -4.65
C LYS A 48 3.83 -5.79 -5.17
N VAL A 49 3.68 -4.56 -4.70
CA VAL A 49 4.53 -3.43 -5.10
C VAL A 49 5.98 -3.65 -4.67
N THR A 50 6.23 -4.20 -3.49
CA THR A 50 7.62 -4.44 -3.01
C THR A 50 8.34 -5.58 -3.74
N LYS A 51 7.62 -6.38 -4.54
CA LYS A 51 8.17 -7.51 -5.31
C LYS A 51 8.34 -7.20 -6.80
N ALA A 52 7.81 -6.08 -7.27
CA ALA A 52 7.95 -5.62 -8.66
C ALA A 52 9.32 -4.96 -8.86
#